data_AF-A0A923SMY3-F1
#
_entry.id   AF-A0A923SMY3-F1
#
_cell.length_a   1.000
_cell.length_b   1.000
_cell.length_c   1.000
_cell.angle_alpha   90.00
_cell.angle_beta   90.00
_cell.angle_gamma   90.00
#
_symmetry.space_group_name_H-M   'P 1'
#
loop_
_entity.id
_entity.type
_entity.pdbx_description
1 polymer ?
#
loop_
_entity_poly.entity_id
_entity_poly.type
_entity_poly.pdbx_seq_one_letter_code
_entity_poly.pdbx_strand_id
1 'polypeptide(L)'
;MVLLKKGTIAAAFVVASMFAGQAAFAQDTEAPITKEQLEAVEFSDDELSKFIKANTAAVELEKQGREAVVTTIEGTGLTVDRFNELAQANRDKKLDEVAKDDEKKAFGDAVRGVLKLRPENKQKVEKAITDQGLTLEQYNKIHAAFQKDKAVQAKVQLLLQEK
;
A
#
# COMPACT_ATOMS: atom_id res chain seq x y z
N MET A 1 6.90 90.34 -16.38
CA MET A 1 7.06 90.05 -17.81
C MET A 1 7.18 88.53 -17.95
N VAL A 2 6.23 87.93 -18.72
CA VAL A 2 6.24 86.57 -19.35
C VAL A 2 6.18 85.36 -18.39
N LEU A 3 5.03 84.65 -18.22
CA LEU A 3 4.28 83.71 -19.11
C LEU A 3 5.03 82.37 -19.34
N LEU A 4 4.58 81.20 -18.83
CA LEU A 4 3.42 80.31 -19.13
C LEU A 4 3.81 79.04 -19.95
N LYS A 5 3.63 77.85 -19.33
CA LYS A 5 3.12 76.52 -19.80
C LYS A 5 3.71 75.89 -21.10
N LYS A 6 3.95 74.57 -21.22
CA LYS A 6 3.09 73.35 -21.11
C LYS A 6 4.04 72.12 -21.06
N GLY A 7 3.80 70.94 -20.48
CA GLY A 7 2.59 70.29 -19.94
C GLY A 7 1.94 69.28 -20.93
N THR A 8 2.34 68.01 -20.87
CA THR A 8 1.61 66.79 -21.33
C THR A 8 2.28 65.61 -20.60
N ILE A 9 1.72 64.92 -19.59
CA ILE A 9 0.45 64.18 -19.36
C ILE A 9 0.29 62.94 -20.25
N ALA A 10 0.52 61.78 -19.62
CA ALA A 10 -0.26 60.54 -19.66
C ALA A 10 0.46 59.57 -18.67
N ALA A 11 -0.02 59.14 -17.50
CA ALA A 11 -1.36 58.87 -16.97
C ALA A 11 -2.15 57.84 -17.80
N ALA A 12 -1.95 56.57 -17.47
CA ALA A 12 -2.94 55.49 -17.65
C ALA A 12 -2.58 54.39 -16.62
N PHE A 13 -3.18 54.45 -15.43
CA PHE A 13 -4.42 53.78 -15.02
C PHE A 13 -4.20 52.35 -14.53
N VAL A 14 -4.34 52.23 -13.22
CA VAL A 14 -4.47 51.02 -12.42
C VAL A 14 -5.65 50.18 -12.93
N VAL A 15 -5.45 48.88 -13.08
CA VAL A 15 -6.51 47.90 -12.80
C VAL A 15 -5.95 46.88 -11.81
N ALA A 16 -6.23 47.15 -10.55
CA ALA A 16 -6.33 46.12 -9.53
C ALA A 16 -7.49 45.21 -9.92
N SER A 17 -7.20 43.95 -10.25
CA SER A 17 -8.18 42.88 -10.20
C SER A 17 -7.77 41.92 -9.09
N MET A 18 -8.13 42.29 -7.86
CA MET A 18 -8.37 41.32 -6.82
C MET A 18 -9.58 40.48 -7.27
N PHE A 19 -9.32 39.27 -7.78
CA PHE A 19 -10.28 38.18 -7.68
C PHE A 19 -9.76 37.21 -6.64
N ALA A 20 -10.35 37.30 -5.46
CA ALA A 20 -10.23 36.30 -4.42
C ALA A 20 -10.95 35.01 -4.86
N GLY A 21 -10.30 33.87 -4.61
CA GLY A 21 -10.97 32.64 -4.23
C GLY A 21 -11.60 31.82 -5.35
N GLN A 22 -10.81 30.93 -5.94
CA GLN A 22 -11.22 29.56 -6.25
C GLN A 22 -9.95 28.70 -6.27
N ALA A 23 -10.00 27.56 -5.57
CA ALA A 23 -8.87 26.77 -5.15
C ALA A 23 -7.83 26.55 -6.27
N ALA A 24 -6.61 27.00 -6.02
CA ALA A 24 -5.42 26.46 -6.68
C ALA A 24 -5.28 25.01 -6.22
N PHE A 25 -5.98 24.09 -6.88
CA PHE A 25 -5.50 22.73 -6.93
C PHE A 25 -4.16 22.81 -7.65
N ALA A 26 -3.08 22.76 -6.87
CA ALA A 26 -1.79 22.37 -7.39
C ALA A 26 -2.02 21.01 -8.07
N GLN A 27 -2.20 21.03 -9.38
CA GLN A 27 -2.14 19.83 -10.20
C GLN A 27 -0.71 19.33 -10.07
N ASP A 28 -0.49 18.38 -9.15
CA ASP A 28 0.61 17.42 -9.23
C ASP A 28 0.43 16.63 -10.54
N THR A 29 0.69 17.28 -11.66
CA THR A 29 0.87 16.61 -12.93
C THR A 29 2.32 16.13 -12.90
N GLU A 30 2.53 14.93 -12.37
CA GLU A 30 3.81 14.25 -12.49
C GLU A 30 4.24 14.30 -13.96
N ALA A 31 5.47 14.77 -14.21
CA ALA A 31 6.02 14.79 -15.55
C ALA A 31 6.01 13.37 -16.13
N PRO A 32 5.66 13.20 -17.42
CA PRO A 32 5.63 11.89 -18.04
C PRO A 32 7.02 11.22 -18.00
N ILE A 33 7.07 9.95 -17.60
CA ILE A 33 8.29 9.12 -17.57
C ILE A 33 8.86 9.02 -19.00
N THR A 34 10.15 9.32 -19.17
CA THR A 34 10.83 9.21 -20.48
C THR A 34 11.35 7.81 -20.75
N LYS A 35 11.67 7.53 -22.02
CA LYS A 35 12.25 6.23 -22.42
C LYS A 35 13.61 5.99 -21.77
N GLU A 36 14.44 7.03 -21.67
CA GLU A 36 15.75 6.97 -21.02
C GLU A 36 15.62 6.63 -19.53
N GLN A 37 14.57 7.11 -18.86
CA GLN A 37 14.29 6.77 -17.46
C GLN A 37 13.86 5.31 -17.28
N LEU A 38 13.14 4.74 -18.25
CA LEU A 38 12.77 3.31 -18.25
C LEU A 38 13.98 2.41 -18.50
N GLU A 39 14.91 2.83 -19.36
CA GLU A 39 16.15 2.10 -19.64
C GLU A 39 17.19 2.20 -18.50
N ALA A 40 17.08 3.23 -17.65
CA ALA A 40 17.94 3.43 -16.49
C ALA A 40 17.48 2.64 -15.23
N VAL A 41 16.38 1.88 -15.31
CA VAL A 41 15.91 1.04 -14.20
C VAL A 41 16.97 -0.01 -13.87
N GLU A 42 17.33 -0.12 -12.59
CA GLU A 42 18.41 -1.00 -12.09
C GLU A 42 18.11 -2.50 -12.31
N PHE A 43 16.84 -2.88 -12.44
CA PHE A 43 16.39 -4.27 -12.52
C PHE A 43 16.11 -4.68 -13.96
N SER A 44 16.53 -5.90 -14.31
CA SER A 44 16.23 -6.47 -15.63
C SER A 44 14.76 -6.85 -15.80
N ASP A 45 14.31 -6.93 -17.06
CA ASP A 45 12.95 -7.35 -17.42
C ASP A 45 12.62 -8.77 -16.92
N ASP A 46 13.61 -9.66 -16.86
CA ASP A 46 13.48 -11.01 -16.28
C ASP A 46 13.28 -10.96 -14.76
N GLU A 47 14.06 -10.16 -14.04
CA GLU A 47 13.89 -9.98 -12.58
C GLU A 47 12.54 -9.37 -12.24
N LEU A 48 12.11 -8.34 -12.98
CA LEU A 48 10.79 -7.72 -12.81
C LEU A 48 9.66 -8.69 -13.17
N SER A 49 9.83 -9.52 -14.20
CA SER A 49 8.86 -10.55 -14.58
C SER A 49 8.72 -11.63 -13.51
N LYS A 50 9.83 -12.08 -12.89
CA LYS A 50 9.82 -13.01 -11.76
C LYS A 50 9.18 -12.36 -10.53
N PHE A 51 9.48 -11.08 -10.28
CA PHE A 51 8.87 -10.31 -9.19
C PHE A 51 7.35 -10.22 -9.34
N ILE A 52 6.84 -9.93 -10.55
CA ILE A 52 5.39 -9.92 -10.82
C ILE A 52 4.77 -11.27 -10.45
N LYS A 53 5.34 -12.39 -10.92
CA LYS A 53 4.82 -13.74 -10.61
C LYS A 53 4.87 -14.04 -9.11
N ALA A 54 5.98 -13.72 -8.46
CA ALA A 54 6.18 -13.94 -7.03
C ALA A 54 5.20 -13.12 -6.20
N ASN A 55 5.00 -11.84 -6.55
CA ASN A 55 4.07 -10.95 -5.87
C ASN A 55 2.61 -11.41 -6.06
N THR A 56 2.23 -11.86 -7.26
CA THR A 56 0.90 -12.45 -7.49
C THR A 56 0.67 -13.69 -6.61
N ALA A 57 1.64 -14.59 -6.54
CA ALA A 57 1.54 -15.79 -5.70
C ALA A 57 1.50 -15.43 -4.20
N ALA A 58 2.31 -14.46 -3.76
CA ALA A 58 2.32 -13.98 -2.39
C ALA A 58 0.97 -13.38 -1.99
N VAL A 59 0.37 -12.52 -2.81
CA VAL A 59 -0.94 -11.91 -2.56
C VAL A 59 -2.05 -12.97 -2.41
N GLU A 60 -2.04 -14.00 -3.27
CA GLU A 60 -3.00 -15.10 -3.18
C GLU A 60 -2.81 -15.93 -1.91
N LEU A 61 -1.56 -16.24 -1.54
CA LEU A 61 -1.26 -16.95 -0.29
C LEU A 61 -1.64 -16.13 0.95
N GLU A 62 -1.47 -14.82 0.93
CA GLU A 62 -1.93 -13.94 2.00
C GLU A 62 -3.45 -13.96 2.13
N LYS A 63 -4.18 -13.97 1.00
CA LYS A 63 -5.64 -14.12 1.00
C LYS A 63 -6.07 -15.45 1.61
N GLN A 64 -5.48 -16.55 1.17
CA GLN A 64 -5.73 -17.89 1.74
C GLN A 64 -5.38 -17.93 3.23
N GLY A 65 -4.31 -17.24 3.65
CA GLY A 65 -3.95 -17.10 5.05
C GLY A 65 -5.02 -16.38 5.88
N ARG A 66 -5.64 -15.32 5.35
CA ARG A 66 -6.76 -14.63 6.00
C ARG A 66 -7.99 -15.55 6.09
N GLU A 67 -8.31 -16.27 5.04
CA GLU A 67 -9.43 -17.25 5.02
C GLU A 67 -9.20 -18.39 6.03
N ALA A 68 -7.97 -18.87 6.17
CA ALA A 68 -7.60 -19.90 7.15
C ALA A 68 -7.76 -19.40 8.59
N VAL A 69 -7.46 -18.12 8.87
CA VAL A 69 -7.71 -17.52 10.19
C VAL A 69 -9.21 -17.48 10.49
N VAL A 70 -10.04 -17.05 9.54
CA VAL A 70 -11.51 -17.05 9.69
C VAL A 70 -12.02 -18.46 9.98
N THR A 71 -11.63 -19.43 9.16
CA THR A 71 -12.01 -20.84 9.32
C THR A 71 -11.58 -21.41 10.66
N THR A 72 -10.38 -21.05 11.13
CA THR A 72 -9.84 -21.51 12.42
C THR A 72 -10.65 -20.96 13.59
N ILE A 73 -11.07 -19.69 13.52
CA ILE A 73 -11.89 -19.07 14.55
C ILE A 73 -13.29 -19.72 14.56
N GLU A 74 -13.93 -19.79 13.40
CA GLU A 74 -15.28 -20.34 13.26
C GLU A 74 -15.36 -21.83 13.64
N GLY A 75 -14.30 -22.59 13.38
CA GLY A 75 -14.18 -23.98 13.82
C GLY A 75 -14.20 -24.19 15.34
N THR A 76 -14.01 -23.13 16.14
CA THR A 76 -14.16 -23.17 17.61
C THR A 76 -15.57 -22.84 18.10
N GLY A 77 -16.48 -22.48 17.18
CA GLY A 77 -17.84 -22.03 17.50
C GLY A 77 -17.95 -20.53 17.77
N LEU A 78 -16.85 -19.78 17.66
CA LEU A 78 -16.86 -18.31 17.74
C LEU A 78 -17.07 -17.69 16.36
N THR A 79 -17.81 -16.58 16.29
CA THR A 79 -17.74 -15.70 15.12
C THR A 79 -16.46 -14.87 15.16
N VAL A 80 -16.03 -14.35 14.02
CA VAL A 80 -14.87 -13.43 13.95
C VAL A 80 -15.09 -12.19 14.82
N ASP A 81 -16.30 -11.62 14.82
CA ASP A 81 -16.64 -10.46 15.64
C ASP A 81 -16.55 -10.77 17.13
N ARG A 82 -17.09 -11.91 17.57
CA ARG A 82 -17.01 -12.32 18.98
C ARG A 82 -15.56 -12.60 19.39
N PHE A 83 -14.78 -13.25 18.52
CA PHE A 83 -13.34 -13.42 18.75
C PHE A 83 -12.61 -12.08 18.91
N ASN A 84 -12.92 -11.08 18.08
CA ASN A 84 -12.31 -9.75 18.16
C ASN A 84 -12.67 -9.02 19.46
N GLU A 85 -13.92 -9.10 19.90
CA GLU A 85 -14.37 -8.56 21.19
C GLU A 85 -13.63 -9.21 22.36
N LEU A 86 -13.55 -10.54 22.38
CA LEU A 86 -12.82 -11.31 23.39
C LEU A 86 -11.32 -10.99 23.35
N ALA A 87 -10.74 -10.83 22.16
CA ALA A 87 -9.34 -10.43 22.01
C ALA A 87 -9.08 -9.03 22.57
N GLN A 88 -10.00 -8.09 22.37
CA GLN A 88 -9.93 -6.76 22.96
C GLN A 88 -10.02 -6.83 24.49
N ALA A 89 -11.02 -7.52 25.02
CA ALA A 89 -11.19 -7.69 26.45
C ALA A 89 -9.97 -8.37 27.09
N ASN A 90 -9.36 -9.35 26.42
CA ASN A 90 -8.14 -10.00 26.88
C ASN A 90 -6.96 -9.01 26.95
N ARG A 91 -6.78 -8.14 25.96
CA ARG A 91 -5.75 -7.08 26.00
C ARG A 91 -5.99 -6.11 27.15
N ASP A 92 -7.24 -5.78 27.41
CA ASP A 92 -7.67 -4.87 28.48
C ASP A 92 -7.73 -5.55 29.86
N LYS A 93 -7.40 -6.85 29.95
CA LYS A 93 -7.48 -7.69 31.15
C LYS A 93 -8.89 -7.80 31.75
N LYS A 94 -9.92 -7.71 30.90
CA LYS A 94 -11.35 -7.81 31.23
C LYS A 94 -12.03 -9.04 30.67
N LEU A 95 -11.25 -10.03 30.21
CA LEU A 95 -11.82 -11.23 29.59
C LEU A 95 -12.81 -11.94 30.53
N ASP A 96 -12.49 -12.01 31.83
CA ASP A 96 -13.36 -12.64 32.83
C ASP A 96 -14.67 -11.89 33.08
N GLU A 97 -14.73 -10.59 32.73
CA GLU A 97 -15.93 -9.76 32.90
C GLU A 97 -16.93 -9.96 31.74
N VAL A 98 -16.45 -10.33 30.55
CA VAL A 98 -17.27 -10.34 29.32
C VAL A 98 -17.46 -11.73 28.71
N ALA A 99 -16.63 -12.70 29.07
CA ALA A 99 -16.62 -14.02 28.46
C ALA A 99 -17.20 -15.09 29.39
N LYS A 100 -18.04 -15.96 28.83
CA LYS A 100 -18.46 -17.21 29.50
C LYS A 100 -17.32 -18.25 29.47
N ASP A 101 -17.40 -19.27 30.32
CA ASP A 101 -16.32 -20.27 30.44
C ASP A 101 -16.09 -21.08 29.14
N ASP A 102 -17.15 -21.40 28.41
CA ASP A 102 -17.09 -22.03 27.09
C ASP A 102 -16.43 -21.12 26.06
N GLU A 103 -16.77 -19.82 26.06
CA GLU A 103 -16.15 -18.81 25.20
C GLU A 103 -14.67 -18.61 25.51
N LYS A 104 -14.27 -18.63 26.79
CA LYS A 104 -12.84 -18.56 27.19
C LYS A 104 -12.06 -19.73 26.62
N LYS A 105 -12.63 -20.94 26.68
CA LYS A 105 -12.01 -22.13 26.11
C LYS A 105 -11.89 -22.01 24.58
N ALA A 106 -12.99 -21.67 23.90
CA ALA A 106 -13.03 -21.51 22.44
C ALA A 106 -12.05 -20.42 21.98
N PHE A 107 -11.99 -19.29 22.68
CA PHE A 107 -11.06 -18.21 22.41
C PHE A 107 -9.60 -18.69 22.55
N GLY A 108 -9.28 -19.41 23.61
CA GLY A 108 -7.95 -20.00 23.80
C GLY A 108 -7.55 -20.97 22.68
N ASP A 109 -8.48 -21.82 22.23
CA ASP A 109 -8.29 -22.73 21.09
C ASP A 109 -8.05 -21.95 19.79
N ALA A 110 -8.86 -20.93 19.52
CA ALA A 110 -8.74 -20.08 18.34
C ALA A 110 -7.41 -19.32 18.32
N VAL A 111 -7.00 -18.72 19.44
CA VAL A 111 -5.69 -18.04 19.56
C VAL A 111 -4.54 -18.99 19.24
N ARG A 112 -4.56 -20.21 19.80
CA ARG A 112 -3.51 -21.22 19.50
C ARG A 112 -3.50 -21.60 18.02
N GLY A 113 -4.66 -21.79 17.41
CA GLY A 113 -4.76 -22.10 15.99
C GLY A 113 -4.21 -20.97 15.11
N VAL A 114 -4.65 -19.74 15.36
CA VAL A 114 -4.20 -18.56 14.61
C VAL A 114 -2.69 -18.32 14.77
N LEU A 115 -2.12 -18.56 15.96
CA LEU A 115 -0.68 -18.43 16.18
C LEU A 115 0.14 -19.46 15.38
N LYS A 116 -0.39 -20.68 15.18
CA LYS A 116 0.27 -21.71 14.35
C LYS A 116 0.27 -21.36 12.86
N LEU A 117 -0.81 -20.74 12.37
CA LEU A 117 -0.91 -20.35 10.96
C LEU A 117 0.12 -19.29 10.54
N ARG A 118 0.57 -18.43 11.45
CA ARG A 118 1.51 -17.34 11.12
C ARG A 118 2.83 -17.83 10.52
N PRO A 119 3.62 -18.69 11.18
CA PRO A 119 4.87 -19.20 10.60
C PRO A 119 4.63 -20.06 9.36
N GLU A 120 3.54 -20.84 9.31
CA GLU A 120 3.20 -21.65 8.14
C GLU A 120 2.93 -20.81 6.89
N ASN A 121 2.13 -19.75 7.04
CA ASN A 121 1.84 -18.83 5.94
C ASN A 121 3.09 -18.05 5.52
N LYS A 122 3.92 -17.61 6.47
CA LYS A 122 5.21 -16.98 6.16
C LYS A 122 6.10 -17.91 5.32
N GLN A 123 6.23 -19.17 5.71
CA GLN A 123 7.00 -20.15 4.94
C GLN A 123 6.44 -20.38 3.54
N LYS A 124 5.11 -20.45 3.38
CA LYS A 124 4.49 -20.59 2.06
C LYS A 124 4.81 -19.41 1.16
N VAL A 125 4.72 -18.18 1.67
CA VAL A 125 5.04 -16.96 0.92
C VAL A 125 6.52 -16.94 0.54
N GLU A 126 7.42 -17.21 1.48
CA GLU A 126 8.87 -17.28 1.22
C GLU A 126 9.19 -18.33 0.15
N LYS A 127 8.57 -19.51 0.24
CA LYS A 127 8.72 -20.56 -0.75
C LYS A 127 8.23 -20.12 -2.12
N ALA A 128 7.04 -19.51 -2.20
CA ALA A 128 6.47 -19.04 -3.45
C ALA A 128 7.36 -18.00 -4.15
N ILE A 129 8.04 -17.13 -3.39
CA ILE A 129 9.04 -16.19 -3.93
C ILE A 129 10.24 -16.97 -4.50
N THR A 130 10.80 -17.90 -3.72
CA THR A 130 11.97 -18.67 -4.17
C THR A 130 11.69 -19.59 -5.35
N ASP A 131 10.46 -20.12 -5.46
CA ASP A 131 10.04 -20.99 -6.57
C ASP A 131 9.98 -20.22 -7.91
N GLN A 132 9.87 -18.88 -7.88
CA GLN A 132 9.97 -18.03 -9.08
C GLN A 132 11.42 -17.67 -9.44
N GLY A 133 12.41 -18.18 -8.70
CA GLY A 133 13.83 -17.96 -8.97
C GLY A 133 14.36 -16.62 -8.45
N LEU A 134 13.70 -16.01 -7.47
CA LEU A 134 14.21 -14.85 -6.72
C LEU A 134 14.70 -15.29 -5.33
N THR A 135 15.78 -14.70 -4.85
CA THR A 135 16.07 -14.72 -3.41
C THR A 135 15.10 -13.78 -2.68
N LEU A 136 14.92 -13.99 -1.36
CA LEU A 136 14.13 -13.08 -0.54
C LEU A 136 14.70 -11.66 -0.55
N GLU A 137 16.03 -11.52 -0.61
CA GLU A 137 16.70 -10.22 -0.70
C GLU A 137 16.38 -9.50 -2.02
N GLN A 138 16.48 -10.21 -3.16
CA GLN A 138 16.12 -9.65 -4.47
C GLN A 138 14.66 -9.21 -4.49
N TYR A 139 13.76 -10.07 -4.01
CA TYR A 139 12.34 -9.73 -3.91
C TYR A 139 12.12 -8.47 -3.06
N ASN A 140 12.72 -8.39 -1.87
CA ASN A 140 12.57 -7.23 -0.99
C ASN A 140 13.15 -5.95 -1.61
N LYS A 141 14.29 -6.05 -2.32
CA LYS A 141 14.91 -4.91 -3.01
C LYS A 141 14.00 -4.39 -4.12
N ILE A 142 13.47 -5.28 -4.97
CA ILE A 142 12.54 -4.91 -6.05
C ILE A 142 11.24 -4.36 -5.46
N HIS A 143 10.71 -4.98 -4.40
CA HIS A 143 9.49 -4.52 -3.72
C HIS A 143 9.65 -3.10 -3.15
N ALA A 144 10.77 -2.83 -2.48
CA ALA A 144 11.07 -1.51 -1.93
C ALA A 144 11.22 -0.44 -3.02
N ALA A 145 11.85 -0.80 -4.15
CA ALA A 145 11.97 0.09 -5.30
C ALA A 145 10.61 0.32 -5.96
N PHE A 146 9.82 -0.73 -6.18
CA PHE A 146 8.46 -0.63 -6.73
C PHE A 146 7.55 0.29 -5.90
N GLN A 147 7.71 0.33 -4.57
CA GLN A 147 6.92 1.25 -3.72
C GLN A 147 7.30 2.73 -3.89
N LYS A 148 8.53 3.04 -4.30
CA LYS A 148 9.11 4.41 -4.21
C LYS A 148 9.48 5.01 -5.56
N ASP A 149 9.84 4.16 -6.53
CA ASP A 149 10.39 4.55 -7.81
C ASP A 149 9.33 4.42 -8.91
N LYS A 150 8.96 5.58 -9.49
CA LYS A 150 7.98 5.69 -10.57
C LYS A 150 8.44 5.02 -11.85
N ALA A 151 9.74 4.99 -12.15
CA ALA A 151 10.26 4.30 -13.33
C ALA A 151 10.13 2.79 -13.18
N VAL A 152 10.40 2.24 -11.98
CA VAL A 152 10.16 0.82 -11.68
C VAL A 152 8.68 0.46 -11.81
N GLN A 153 7.78 1.30 -11.28
CA GLN A 153 6.33 1.10 -11.43
C GLN A 153 5.89 1.09 -12.90
N ALA A 154 6.35 2.07 -13.68
CA ALA A 154 6.05 2.17 -15.10
C ALA A 154 6.58 0.96 -15.88
N LYS A 155 7.79 0.50 -15.58
CA LYS A 155 8.38 -0.69 -16.22
C LYS A 155 7.61 -1.97 -15.89
N VAL A 156 7.20 -2.16 -14.64
CA VAL A 156 6.32 -3.27 -14.24
C VAL A 156 4.98 -3.20 -14.98
N GLN A 157 4.40 -2.01 -15.12
CA GLN A 157 3.14 -1.82 -15.84
C GLN A 157 3.25 -2.17 -17.33
N LEU A 158 4.38 -1.84 -17.97
CA LEU A 158 4.65 -2.23 -19.36
C LEU A 158 4.74 -3.75 -19.51
N LEU A 159 5.51 -4.42 -18.64
CA LEU A 159 5.66 -5.88 -18.65
C LEU A 159 4.33 -6.63 -18.39
N LEU A 160 3.36 -5.99 -17.72
CA LEU A 160 2.01 -6.53 -17.56
C LEU A 160 1.15 -6.39 -18.81
N GLN A 161 1.40 -5.40 -19.66
CA GLN A 161 0.67 -5.16 -20.92
C GLN A 161 1.20 -6.00 -22.09
N GLU A 162 2.45 -6.43 -22.03
CA GLU A 162 3.10 -7.27 -23.05
C GLU A 162 2.76 -8.76 -22.95
N LYS A 163 1.96 -9.16 -21.96
CA LYS A 163 1.47 -10.53 -21.76
C LYS A 163 0.07 -10.71 -22.32
#